data_AF-A0A351MNZ2-F1
#
_entry.id   AF-A0A351MNZ2-F1
#
_cell.length_a   1.000
_cell.length_b   1.000
_cell.length_c   1.000
_cell.angle_alpha   90.00
_cell.angle_beta   90.00
_cell.angle_gamma   90.00
#
_symmetry.space_group_name_H-M   'P 1'
#
loop_
_entity.id
_entity.type
_entity.pdbx_description
1 polymer ?
#
loop_
_entity_poly.entity_id
_entity_poly.type
_entity_poly.pdbx_seq_one_letter_code
_entity_poly.pdbx_strand_id
1 'polypeptide(L)'
;MGIKCDPANLHHAGWDYIEFLWRHGGRITHMHIKEHLYHAGALIAQPAAGMGSIHWGQVFCFLHEHCYQGYLVIEPHGERWTRDDLRYRGVTLSTRYIEQFLT
;
A
#
# COMPACT_ATOMS: atom_id res chain seq x y z
N MET A 1 -11.47 0.10 -18.75
CA MET A 1 -11.17 -0.91 -17.69
C MET A 1 -10.35 -0.22 -16.62
N GLY A 2 -10.66 -0.43 -15.34
CA GLY A 2 -9.95 0.18 -14.21
C GLY A 2 -8.85 -0.73 -13.66
N ILE A 3 -7.83 -0.13 -13.04
CA ILE A 3 -6.68 -0.83 -12.47
C ILE A 3 -6.88 -1.02 -10.96
N LYS A 4 -6.73 -2.27 -10.50
CA LYS A 4 -6.46 -2.57 -9.10
C LYS A 4 -4.95 -2.45 -8.88
N CYS A 5 -4.53 -1.48 -8.07
CA CYS A 5 -3.13 -1.19 -7.80
C CYS A 5 -2.76 -1.63 -6.38
N ASP A 6 -1.61 -2.29 -6.27
CA ASP A 6 -1.03 -2.75 -5.00
C ASP A 6 0.48 -2.46 -5.06
N PRO A 7 0.95 -1.36 -4.44
CA PRO A 7 2.35 -0.95 -4.51
C PRO A 7 3.32 -2.02 -3.99
N ALA A 8 2.94 -2.76 -2.94
CA ALA A 8 3.78 -3.80 -2.36
C ALA A 8 3.99 -4.97 -3.33
N ASN A 9 2.93 -5.40 -4.03
CA ASN A 9 3.04 -6.45 -5.02
C ASN A 9 3.78 -6.01 -6.30
N LEU A 10 3.57 -4.77 -6.76
CA LEU A 10 4.35 -4.21 -7.87
C LEU A 10 5.84 -4.20 -7.53
N HIS A 11 6.20 -3.66 -6.36
CA HIS A 11 7.58 -3.63 -5.90
C HIS A 11 8.17 -5.04 -5.78
N HIS A 12 7.42 -5.98 -5.20
CA HIS A 12 7.88 -7.37 -5.05
C HIS A 12 8.13 -8.06 -6.39
N ALA A 13 7.33 -7.74 -7.41
CA ALA A 13 7.50 -8.22 -8.78
C ALA A 13 8.64 -7.51 -9.55
N GLY A 14 9.38 -6.60 -8.91
CA GLY A 14 10.49 -5.85 -9.51
C GLY A 14 10.08 -4.62 -10.29
N TRP A 15 8.85 -4.15 -10.16
CA TRP A 15 8.37 -2.93 -10.83
C TRP A 15 8.68 -1.70 -9.98
N ASP A 16 8.96 -0.59 -10.65
CA ASP A 16 8.93 0.73 -10.04
C ASP A 16 7.45 1.17 -9.88
N TYR A 17 6.92 0.97 -8.68
CA TYR A 17 5.54 1.33 -8.38
C TYR A 17 5.33 2.85 -8.35
N ILE A 18 6.37 3.66 -8.13
CA ILE A 18 6.27 5.12 -8.15
C ILE A 18 6.11 5.59 -9.60
N GLU A 19 6.95 5.10 -10.52
CA GLU A 19 6.78 5.38 -11.95
C GLU A 19 5.41 4.91 -12.46
N PHE A 20 4.97 3.73 -12.02
CA PHE A 20 3.65 3.21 -12.37
C PHE A 20 2.52 4.16 -11.93
N LEU A 21 2.54 4.62 -10.68
CA LEU A 21 1.54 5.54 -10.15
C LEU A 21 1.56 6.89 -10.87
N TRP A 22 2.76 7.44 -11.14
CA TRP A 22 2.92 8.68 -11.89
C TRP A 22 2.28 8.59 -13.29
N ARG A 23 2.55 7.51 -14.03
CA ARG A 23 2.05 7.33 -15.40
C ARG A 23 0.60 6.88 -15.50
N HIS A 24 0.09 6.17 -14.49
CA HIS A 24 -1.17 5.43 -14.59
C HIS A 24 -2.17 5.73 -13.47
N GLY A 25 -1.88 6.67 -12.56
CA GLY A 25 -2.73 7.03 -11.41
C GLY A 25 -4.19 7.28 -11.77
N GLY A 26 -4.45 8.03 -12.85
CA GLY A 26 -5.81 8.33 -13.33
C GLY A 26 -6.62 7.14 -13.86
N ARG A 27 -6.04 5.93 -13.93
CA ARG A 27 -6.76 4.68 -14.31
C ARG A 27 -7.01 3.76 -13.13
N ILE A 28 -6.51 4.09 -11.94
CA ILE A 28 -6.69 3.29 -10.74
C ILE A 28 -8.12 3.43 -10.25
N THR A 29 -8.75 2.32 -9.89
CA THR A 29 -10.09 2.30 -9.28
C THR A 29 -10.09 1.71 -7.87
N HIS A 30 -9.09 0.89 -7.55
CA HIS A 30 -8.89 0.30 -6.24
C HIS A 30 -7.40 0.38 -5.87
N MET A 31 -7.11 1.03 -4.75
CA MET A 31 -5.78 1.09 -4.16
C MET A 31 -5.74 0.16 -2.97
N HIS A 32 -4.93 -0.89 -3.07
CA HIS A 32 -4.71 -1.84 -2.00
C HIS A 32 -3.62 -1.30 -1.07
N ILE A 33 -3.98 -1.14 0.19
CA ILE A 33 -3.08 -0.76 1.28
C ILE A 33 -2.49 -2.06 1.86
N LYS A 34 -1.32 -2.44 1.33
CA LYS A 34 -0.48 -3.55 1.78
C LYS A 34 0.95 -3.09 2.00
N GLU A 35 1.60 -3.63 3.02
CA GLU A 35 2.96 -3.26 3.36
C GLU A 35 3.90 -4.45 3.28
N HIS A 36 5.10 -4.21 2.75
CA HIS A 36 6.20 -5.16 2.75
C HIS A 36 7.41 -4.48 3.38
N LEU A 37 8.08 -5.16 4.31
CA LEU A 37 9.36 -4.74 4.87
C LEU A 37 10.47 -5.57 4.23
N TYR A 38 11.35 -4.90 3.51
CA TYR A 38 12.56 -5.48 2.94
C TYR A 38 13.77 -5.17 3.79
N HIS A 39 14.66 -6.15 3.93
CA HIS A 39 15.96 -5.99 4.55
C HIS A 39 17.00 -6.78 3.74
N ALA A 40 18.10 -6.13 3.39
CA ALA A 40 19.14 -6.72 2.53
C ALA A 40 18.59 -7.34 1.23
N GLY A 41 17.57 -6.72 0.63
CA GLY A 41 16.93 -7.19 -0.61
C GLY A 41 15.93 -8.34 -0.43
N ALA A 42 15.78 -8.89 0.77
CA ALA A 42 14.83 -9.96 1.06
C ALA A 42 13.55 -9.41 1.73
N LEU A 43 12.39 -9.98 1.38
CA LEU A 43 11.13 -9.72 2.07
C LEU A 43 11.16 -10.42 3.44
N ILE A 44 11.18 -9.65 4.53
CA ILE A 44 11.31 -10.20 5.89
C ILE A 44 10.05 -10.09 6.73
N ALA A 45 9.16 -9.15 6.43
CA ALA A 45 7.88 -9.00 7.11
C ALA A 45 6.85 -8.30 6.22
N GLN A 46 5.58 -8.40 6.58
CA GLN A 46 4.48 -7.76 5.85
C GLN A 46 3.56 -7.04 6.86
N PRO A 47 4.04 -5.93 7.45
CA PRO A 47 3.40 -5.32 8.61
C PRO A 47 2.18 -4.44 8.27
N ALA A 48 1.74 -3.61 9.20
CA ALA A 48 0.80 -2.53 8.91
C ALA A 48 1.44 -1.45 8.01
N ALA A 49 0.62 -0.73 7.23
CA ALA A 49 1.09 0.39 6.42
C ALA A 49 1.86 1.41 7.25
N GLY A 50 2.99 1.89 6.72
CA GLY A 50 3.87 2.84 7.40
C GLY A 50 4.92 2.20 8.30
N MET A 51 4.89 0.87 8.48
CA MET A 51 5.91 0.12 9.22
C MET A 51 6.89 -0.64 8.30
N GLY A 52 6.77 -0.49 6.98
CA GLY A 52 7.58 -1.21 6.01
C GLY A 52 8.34 -0.30 5.06
N SER A 53 8.53 -0.80 3.84
CA SER A 53 9.37 -0.20 2.82
C SER A 53 8.56 0.55 1.75
N ILE A 54 7.23 0.47 1.77
CA ILE A 54 6.40 1.24 0.85
C ILE A 54 6.31 2.70 1.30
N HIS A 55 6.68 3.60 0.39
CA HIS A 55 6.69 5.03 0.63
C HIS A 55 5.28 5.63 0.45
N TRP A 56 4.39 5.41 1.41
CA TRP A 56 2.98 5.82 1.33
C TRP A 56 2.77 7.32 1.07
N GLY A 57 3.63 8.20 1.59
CA GLY A 57 3.55 9.63 1.27
C GLY A 57 3.70 9.91 -0.23
N GLN A 58 4.58 9.18 -0.92
CA GLN A 58 4.75 9.30 -2.38
C GLN A 58 3.57 8.67 -3.13
N VAL A 59 3.03 7.55 -2.62
CA VAL A 59 1.83 6.93 -3.20
C VAL A 59 0.66 7.92 -3.17
N PHE A 60 0.39 8.53 -2.02
CA PHE A 60 -0.71 9.47 -1.86
C PHE A 60 -0.48 10.78 -2.61
N CYS A 61 0.77 11.23 -2.76
CA CYS A 61 1.11 12.37 -3.63
C CYS A 61 0.54 12.16 -5.05
N PHE A 62 0.82 11.02 -5.69
CA PHE A 62 0.30 10.77 -7.04
C PHE A 62 -1.20 10.47 -7.06
N LEU A 63 -1.77 9.84 -6.03
CA LEU A 63 -3.23 9.69 -5.97
C LEU A 63 -3.93 11.06 -5.95
N HIS A 64 -3.41 12.01 -5.17
CA HIS A 64 -3.95 13.37 -5.10
C HIS A 64 -3.77 14.12 -6.43
N GLU A 65 -2.58 14.06 -7.04
CA GLU A 65 -2.33 14.71 -8.35
C GLU A 65 -3.23 14.18 -9.47
N HIS A 66 -3.62 12.91 -9.42
CA HIS A 66 -4.55 12.29 -10.37
C HIS A 66 -6.03 12.42 -9.97
N CYS A 67 -6.34 13.23 -8.95
CA CYS A 67 -7.69 13.41 -8.42
C CYS A 67 -8.40 12.07 -8.14
N TYR A 68 -7.68 11.11 -7.55
CA TYR A 68 -8.20 9.78 -7.29
C TYR A 68 -9.44 9.82 -6.38
N GLN A 69 -10.53 9.16 -6.80
CA GLN A 69 -11.80 9.06 -6.06
C GLN A 69 -12.24 7.59 -5.86
N GLY A 70 -11.31 6.65 -6.05
CA GLY A 70 -11.60 5.22 -5.93
C GLY A 70 -11.53 4.70 -4.49
N TYR A 71 -11.62 3.39 -4.34
CA TYR A 71 -11.61 2.75 -3.02
C TYR A 71 -10.19 2.56 -2.48
N LEU A 72 -10.00 2.79 -1.18
CA LEU A 72 -8.82 2.35 -0.43
C LEU A 72 -9.16 1.05 0.29
N VAL A 73 -8.36 0.00 0.09
CA VAL A 73 -8.63 -1.34 0.61
C VAL A 73 -7.47 -1.80 1.47
N ILE A 74 -7.64 -1.82 2.79
CA ILE A 74 -6.64 -2.36 3.71
C ILE A 74 -6.70 -3.89 3.67
N GLU A 75 -5.61 -4.52 3.25
CA GLU A 75 -5.53 -5.97 3.09
C GLU A 75 -4.37 -6.53 3.92
N PRO A 76 -4.62 -7.02 5.16
CA PRO A 76 -3.60 -7.69 5.95
C PRO A 76 -2.98 -8.85 5.17
N HIS A 77 -1.65 -8.96 5.19
CA HIS A 77 -0.92 -9.97 4.43
C HIS A 77 0.25 -10.58 5.24
N GLY A 78 0.79 -11.68 4.75
CA GLY A 78 1.91 -12.38 5.37
C GLY A 78 1.53 -13.33 6.51
N GLU A 79 2.48 -14.18 6.91
CA GLU A 79 2.22 -15.29 7.82
C GLU A 79 1.82 -14.85 9.24
N ARG A 80 2.45 -13.79 9.76
CA ARG A 80 2.20 -13.31 11.13
C ARG A 80 1.09 -12.26 11.19
N TRP A 81 1.06 -11.31 10.25
CA TRP A 81 0.16 -10.16 10.28
C TRP A 81 -1.26 -10.45 9.77
N THR A 82 -1.52 -11.68 9.33
CA THR A 82 -2.87 -12.18 9.01
C THR A 82 -3.52 -12.97 10.15
N ARG A 83 -2.81 -13.21 11.26
CA ARG A 83 -3.27 -14.07 12.35
C ARG A 83 -3.62 -13.28 13.61
N ASP A 84 -4.61 -13.80 14.33
CA ASP A 84 -4.99 -13.41 15.69
C ASP A 84 -5.06 -11.88 15.90
N ASP A 85 -4.46 -11.40 16.99
CA ASP A 85 -4.41 -9.99 17.38
C ASP A 85 -3.63 -9.12 16.38
N LEU A 86 -2.60 -9.66 15.72
CA LEU A 86 -1.84 -8.91 14.71
C LEU A 86 -2.67 -8.58 13.47
N ARG A 87 -3.66 -9.41 13.10
CA ARG A 87 -4.60 -9.08 12.02
C ARG A 87 -5.39 -7.82 12.34
N TYR A 88 -5.99 -7.75 13.53
CA TYR A 88 -6.80 -6.61 13.94
C TYR A 88 -5.95 -5.36 14.15
N ARG A 89 -4.77 -5.50 14.76
CA ARG A 89 -3.80 -4.41 14.90
C ARG A 89 -3.31 -3.92 13.55
N GLY A 90 -3.04 -4.83 12.61
CA GLY A 90 -2.60 -4.51 11.26
C GLY A 90 -3.58 -3.61 10.53
N VAL A 91 -4.88 -3.93 10.59
CA VAL A 91 -5.93 -3.07 10.05
C VAL A 91 -5.96 -1.73 10.78
N THR A 92 -6.07 -1.75 12.11
CA THR A 92 -6.23 -0.53 12.93
C THR A 92 -5.08 0.46 12.75
N LEU A 93 -3.83 -0.03 12.77
CA LEU A 93 -2.64 0.79 12.61
C LEU A 93 -2.55 1.34 11.18
N SER A 94 -2.84 0.51 10.17
CA SER A 94 -2.86 0.96 8.77
C SER A 94 -3.90 2.05 8.57
N THR A 95 -5.11 1.89 9.12
CA THR A 95 -6.16 2.93 9.04
C THR A 95 -5.67 4.25 9.62
N ARG A 96 -5.17 4.24 10.87
CA ARG A 96 -4.68 5.46 11.55
C ARG A 96 -3.54 6.13 10.80
N TYR A 97 -2.62 5.34 10.25
CA TYR A 97 -1.51 5.88 9.48
C TYR A 97 -1.99 6.47 8.15
N ILE A 98 -2.90 5.82 7.43
CA ILE A 98 -3.40 6.32 6.15
C ILE A 98 -4.32 7.53 6.31
N GLU A 99 -5.08 7.63 7.40
CA GLU A 99 -6.00 8.74 7.70
C GLU A 99 -5.36 10.11 7.56
N GLN A 100 -4.06 10.25 7.86
CA GLN A 100 -3.36 11.53 7.73
C GLN A 100 -3.27 12.07 6.28
N PHE A 101 -3.44 11.19 5.29
CA PHE A 101 -3.41 11.53 3.87
C PHE A 101 -4.81 11.73 3.27
N LEU A 102 -5.86 11.50 4.06
CA LEU A 102 -7.24 11.72 3.68
C LEU A 102 -7.65 13.14 4.09
N THR A 103 -8.32 13.86 3.19
CA THR A 103 -8.87 15.20 3.42
C THR A 103 -10.36 15.15 3.72
#